data_AF-A0A7W7K5R3-F1
#
_entry.id   AF-A0A7W7K5R3-F1
#
_cell.length_a   1.000
_cell.length_b   1.000
_cell.length_c   1.000
_cell.angle_alpha   90.00
_cell.angle_beta   90.00
_cell.angle_gamma   90.00
#
_symmetry.space_group_name_H-M   'P 1'
#
loop_
_entity.id
_entity.type
_entity.pdbx_description
1 polymer ?
#
loop_
_entity_poly.entity_id
_entity_poly.type
_entity_poly.pdbx_seq_one_letter_code
_entity_poly.pdbx_strand_id
1 'polypeptide(L)'
;MITDLLPQTPQIRSGDLGEIYATEWINAHSGYRAPIKRLRWGDHRDMAMRGDDVIGMILDPATQRLRFLKTEAKSRVALRTKTLEEARTGLDKDGGLPSSHALSYVSARLMELGTDMPLVDAIDDALYRHGIPPESVRHLLFTFSGNSPQALLTQALQAYPGPIGQWGVGLHVDGHAAFVGAVYAQVIADANQP
;
A
#
# COMPACT_ATOMS: atom_id res chain seq x y z
N MET A 1 -26.69 -1.67 2.74
CA MET A 1 -26.32 -0.61 3.71
C MET A 1 -24.83 -0.33 3.59
N ILE A 2 -24.29 0.83 3.98
CA ILE A 2 -22.81 1.05 3.96
C ILE A 2 -22.08 0.06 4.87
N THR A 3 -22.73 -0.36 5.97
CA THR A 3 -22.25 -1.44 6.85
C THR A 3 -22.01 -2.76 6.13
N ASP A 4 -22.66 -2.97 4.99
CA ASP A 4 -22.48 -4.11 4.12
C ASP A 4 -21.20 -4.07 3.27
N LEU A 5 -20.39 -3.03 3.41
CA LEU A 5 -19.09 -2.90 2.74
C LEU A 5 -17.95 -2.89 3.76
N LEU A 6 -18.26 -2.89 5.06
CA LEU A 6 -17.25 -2.81 6.11
C LEU A 6 -16.66 -4.20 6.45
N PRO A 7 -15.35 -4.26 6.76
CA PRO A 7 -14.69 -5.49 7.16
C PRO A 7 -15.25 -6.04 8.48
N GLN A 8 -15.47 -7.36 8.50
CA GLN A 8 -16.14 -8.04 9.62
C GLN A 8 -15.15 -8.57 10.66
N THR A 9 -13.97 -8.98 10.23
CA THR A 9 -12.98 -9.60 11.13
C THR A 9 -11.97 -8.57 11.66
N PRO A 10 -11.51 -8.70 12.92
CA PRO A 10 -10.42 -7.87 13.45
C PRO A 10 -9.16 -7.91 12.58
N GLN A 11 -8.88 -9.05 11.94
CA GLN A 11 -7.72 -9.26 11.09
C GLN A 11 -7.79 -8.41 9.83
N ILE A 12 -8.93 -8.42 9.13
CA ILE A 12 -9.12 -7.59 7.92
C ILE A 12 -9.10 -6.11 8.30
N ARG A 13 -9.82 -5.70 9.36
CA ARG A 13 -9.78 -4.33 9.91
C ARG A 13 -8.37 -3.82 10.17
N SER A 14 -7.57 -4.67 10.80
CA SER A 14 -6.16 -4.36 11.10
C SER A 14 -5.35 -4.17 9.80
N GLY A 15 -5.57 -5.02 8.80
CA GLY A 15 -4.93 -4.94 7.49
C GLY A 15 -5.30 -3.66 6.75
N ASP A 16 -6.59 -3.40 6.61
CA ASP A 16 -7.16 -2.21 5.97
C ASP A 16 -6.57 -0.91 6.57
N LEU A 17 -6.54 -0.79 7.90
CA LEU A 17 -5.91 0.38 8.53
C LEU A 17 -4.42 0.48 8.25
N GLY A 18 -3.71 -0.66 8.20
CA GLY A 18 -2.30 -0.68 7.82
C GLY A 18 -2.08 -0.09 6.42
N GLU A 19 -2.93 -0.46 5.47
CA GLU A 19 -2.90 0.05 4.10
C GLU A 19 -3.31 1.53 4.00
N ILE A 20 -4.34 1.94 4.74
CA ILE A 20 -4.77 3.34 4.83
C ILE A 20 -3.60 4.19 5.34
N TYR A 21 -2.97 3.80 6.45
CA TYR A 21 -1.84 4.55 7.00
C TYR A 21 -0.63 4.56 6.06
N ALA A 22 -0.35 3.46 5.36
CA ALA A 22 0.71 3.45 4.34
C ALA A 22 0.41 4.46 3.23
N THR A 23 -0.83 4.47 2.73
CA THR A 23 -1.30 5.41 1.69
C THR A 23 -1.17 6.86 2.15
N GLU A 24 -1.65 7.18 3.36
CA GLU A 24 -1.56 8.54 3.90
C GLU A 24 -0.11 8.96 4.16
N TRP A 25 0.75 8.06 4.65
CA TRP A 25 2.17 8.35 4.83
C TRP A 25 2.85 8.65 3.49
N ILE A 26 2.58 7.85 2.45
CA ILE A 26 3.11 8.05 1.10
C ILE A 26 2.75 9.46 0.63
N ASN A 27 1.46 9.81 0.66
CA ASN A 27 0.97 11.09 0.17
C ASN A 27 1.51 12.29 0.97
N ALA A 28 1.72 12.14 2.27
CA ALA A 28 2.14 13.24 3.14
C ALA A 28 3.67 13.42 3.23
N HIS A 29 4.47 12.34 3.14
CA HIS A 29 5.88 12.38 3.55
C HIS A 29 6.87 11.87 2.52
N SER A 30 6.42 11.13 1.50
CA SER A 30 7.35 10.41 0.61
C SER A 30 7.74 11.17 -0.66
N GLY A 31 6.97 12.20 -1.02
CA GLY A 31 7.03 12.86 -2.33
C GLY A 31 6.37 12.08 -3.48
N TYR A 32 6.03 10.80 -3.26
CA TYR A 32 5.16 10.03 -4.16
C TYR A 32 3.69 10.31 -3.87
N ARG A 33 2.83 9.98 -4.84
CA ARG A 33 1.37 10.01 -4.67
C ARG A 33 0.78 8.63 -4.91
N ALA A 34 -0.11 8.20 -4.03
CA ALA A 34 -0.97 7.03 -4.21
C ALA A 34 -2.37 7.55 -4.60
N PRO A 35 -2.69 7.66 -5.90
CA PRO A 35 -3.84 8.42 -6.38
C PRO A 35 -5.18 7.71 -6.11
N ILE A 36 -5.17 6.39 -5.98
CA ILE A 36 -6.37 5.58 -5.81
C ILE A 36 -6.34 4.91 -4.43
N LYS A 37 -7.34 5.22 -3.61
CA LYS A 37 -7.59 4.55 -2.32
C LYS A 37 -8.34 3.24 -2.58
N ARG A 38 -7.59 2.17 -2.84
CA ARG A 38 -8.09 0.91 -3.41
C ARG A 38 -9.21 0.28 -2.56
N LEU A 39 -9.18 0.40 -1.23
CA LEU A 39 -10.25 -0.10 -0.33
C LEU A 39 -11.65 0.49 -0.59
N ARG A 40 -11.75 1.64 -1.28
CA ARG A 40 -13.06 2.24 -1.65
C ARG A 40 -13.80 1.46 -2.75
N TRP A 41 -13.13 0.52 -3.38
CA TRP A 41 -13.53 -0.09 -4.64
C TRP A 41 -13.53 -1.62 -4.59
N GLY A 42 -13.47 -2.21 -3.39
CA GLY A 42 -13.56 -3.66 -3.23
C GLY A 42 -14.99 -4.16 -3.49
N ASP A 43 -15.14 -5.08 -4.45
CA ASP A 43 -16.45 -5.63 -4.85
C ASP A 43 -17.07 -6.56 -3.80
N HIS A 44 -16.25 -7.17 -2.93
CA HIS A 44 -16.70 -8.10 -1.89
C HIS A 44 -15.92 -7.95 -0.57
N ARG A 45 -16.66 -7.94 0.56
CA ARG A 45 -16.19 -7.60 1.93
C ARG A 45 -14.95 -8.35 2.43
N ASP A 46 -14.68 -9.55 1.90
CA ASP A 46 -13.64 -10.46 2.39
C ASP A 46 -12.65 -10.89 1.28
N MET A 47 -12.75 -10.35 0.07
CA MET A 47 -11.77 -10.65 -0.99
C MET A 47 -10.61 -9.65 -0.93
N ALA A 48 -9.40 -10.18 -0.72
CA ALA A 48 -8.19 -9.39 -0.89
C ALA A 48 -8.11 -8.89 -2.34
N MET A 49 -7.96 -7.58 -2.52
CA MET A 49 -7.70 -7.00 -3.83
C MET A 49 -6.37 -7.57 -4.35
N ARG A 50 -6.38 -8.07 -5.59
CA ARG A 50 -5.20 -8.69 -6.20
C ARG A 50 -4.16 -7.62 -6.52
N GLY A 51 -2.89 -8.02 -6.53
CA GLY A 51 -1.77 -7.13 -6.83
C GLY A 51 -1.15 -6.53 -5.58
N ASP A 52 -0.49 -5.39 -5.75
CA ASP A 52 0.28 -4.70 -4.73
C ASP A 52 -0.62 -3.99 -3.70
N ASP A 53 -0.16 -3.87 -2.44
CA ASP A 53 -0.94 -3.22 -1.39
C ASP A 53 -1.17 -1.74 -1.68
N VAL A 54 -0.09 -1.01 -1.95
CA VAL A 54 -0.13 0.39 -2.37
C VAL A 54 0.96 0.63 -3.41
N ILE A 55 0.64 1.40 -4.45
CA ILE A 55 1.64 1.88 -5.41
C ILE A 55 1.67 3.40 -5.34
N GLY A 56 2.78 3.93 -4.83
CA GLY A 56 3.10 5.35 -4.97
C GLY A 56 3.70 5.61 -6.35
N MET A 57 3.38 6.76 -6.94
CA MET A 57 3.85 7.16 -8.27
C MET A 57 4.34 8.60 -8.24
N ILE A 58 5.38 8.86 -9.03
CA ILE A 58 5.82 10.21 -9.41
C ILE A 58 5.97 10.22 -10.92
N LEU A 59 5.31 11.16 -11.58
CA LEU A 59 5.56 11.47 -12.98
C LEU A 59 6.71 12.48 -13.05
N ASP A 60 7.81 12.08 -13.68
CA ASP A 60 8.93 12.98 -13.93
C ASP A 60 8.51 13.99 -15.02
N PRO A 61 8.48 15.30 -14.73
CA PRO A 61 7.97 16.29 -15.67
C PRO A 61 8.84 16.46 -16.91
N ALA A 62 10.14 16.16 -16.83
CA ALA A 62 11.07 16.33 -17.94
C ALA A 62 11.03 15.15 -18.92
N THR A 63 10.90 13.94 -18.39
CA THR A 63 10.93 12.70 -19.19
C THR A 63 9.54 12.10 -19.45
N GLN A 64 8.52 12.55 -18.71
CA GLN A 64 7.17 11.95 -18.66
C GLN A 64 7.20 10.46 -18.28
N ARG A 65 8.22 10.04 -17.53
CA ARG A 65 8.38 8.65 -17.06
C ARG A 65 7.97 8.51 -15.61
N LEU A 66 7.40 7.35 -15.28
CA LEU A 66 7.02 7.03 -13.91
C LEU A 66 8.20 6.50 -13.10
N ARG A 67 8.28 6.99 -11.87
CA ARG A 67 8.96 6.31 -10.76
C ARG A 67 7.92 5.73 -9.81
N PHE A 68 8.19 4.53 -9.33
CA PHE A 68 7.26 3.77 -8.52
C PHE A 68 7.78 3.57 -7.10
N LEU A 69 6.86 3.58 -6.15
CA LEU A 69 7.05 3.15 -4.78
C LEU A 69 6.12 1.95 -4.54
N LYS A 70 6.64 0.75 -4.81
CA LYS A 70 5.92 -0.51 -4.60
C LYS A 70 5.92 -0.80 -3.10
N THR A 71 4.73 -0.87 -2.51
CA THR A 71 4.56 -0.90 -1.06
C THR A 71 3.92 -2.20 -0.62
N GLU A 72 4.42 -2.72 0.49
CA GLU A 72 3.79 -3.81 1.24
C GLU A 72 3.52 -3.31 2.66
N ALA A 73 2.26 -3.43 3.09
CA ALA A 73 1.81 -2.92 4.39
C ALA A 73 1.47 -4.10 5.32
N LYS A 74 2.13 -4.17 6.48
CA LYS A 74 1.85 -5.20 7.49
C LYS A 74 1.38 -4.60 8.80
N SER A 75 0.21 -5.05 9.24
CA SER A 75 -0.37 -4.67 10.53
C SER A 75 -0.35 -5.86 11.50
N ARG A 76 0.23 -5.69 12.70
CA ARG A 76 0.38 -6.76 13.71
C ARG A 76 0.39 -6.20 15.13
N VAL A 77 -0.36 -6.83 16.04
CA VAL A 77 -0.25 -6.54 17.49
C VAL A 77 1.20 -6.68 17.96
N ALA A 78 1.85 -7.78 17.58
CA ALA A 78 3.28 -7.98 17.80
C ALA A 78 3.97 -8.27 16.47
N LEU A 79 4.73 -7.31 15.97
CA LEU A 79 5.61 -7.46 14.81
C LEU A 79 6.75 -8.43 15.14
N ARG A 80 7.04 -9.33 14.21
CA ARG A 80 8.08 -10.36 14.29
C ARG A 80 8.85 -10.41 12.98
N THR A 81 10.08 -10.92 13.02
CA THR A 81 10.93 -11.12 11.83
C THR A 81 10.20 -11.85 10.70
N LYS A 82 9.46 -12.92 11.03
CA LYS A 82 8.65 -13.67 10.03
C LYS A 82 7.68 -12.78 9.25
N THR A 83 7.06 -11.79 9.88
CA THR A 83 6.15 -10.87 9.17
C THR A 83 6.89 -9.98 8.18
N LEU A 84 8.15 -9.63 8.48
CA LEU A 84 9.00 -8.86 7.57
C LEU A 84 9.51 -9.72 6.41
N GLU A 85 9.81 -11.00 6.66
CA GLU A 85 10.15 -11.98 5.60
C GLU A 85 8.98 -12.22 4.64
N GLU A 86 7.76 -12.34 5.17
CA GLU A 86 6.52 -12.40 4.37
C GLU A 86 6.34 -11.13 3.54
N ALA A 87 6.57 -9.95 4.13
CA ALA A 87 6.48 -8.68 3.42
C ALA A 87 7.53 -8.57 2.30
N ARG A 88 8.75 -9.04 2.57
CA ARG A 88 9.84 -9.09 1.59
C ARG A 88 9.47 -9.98 0.40
N THR A 89 8.91 -11.16 0.67
CA THR A 89 8.42 -12.07 -0.36
C THR A 89 7.30 -11.43 -1.20
N GLY A 90 6.41 -10.66 -0.57
CA GLY A 90 5.37 -9.88 -1.26
C GLY A 90 5.96 -8.86 -2.22
N LEU A 91 6.89 -8.04 -1.73
CA LEU A 91 7.58 -7.04 -2.55
C LEU A 91 8.39 -7.66 -3.70
N ASP A 92 8.98 -8.85 -3.51
CA ASP A 92 9.79 -9.54 -4.53
C ASP A 92 8.97 -10.24 -5.63
N LYS A 93 7.63 -10.33 -5.47
CA LYS A 93 6.75 -10.77 -6.57
C LYS A 93 6.94 -9.91 -7.81
N ASP A 94 6.64 -10.47 -8.98
CA ASP A 94 6.76 -9.77 -10.26
C ASP A 94 8.19 -9.22 -10.49
N GLY A 95 9.20 -9.90 -9.95
CA GLY A 95 10.61 -9.50 -10.04
C GLY A 95 10.96 -8.24 -9.27
N GLY A 96 10.15 -7.85 -8.27
CA GLY A 96 10.31 -6.59 -7.55
C GLY A 96 9.64 -5.39 -8.23
N LEU A 97 9.04 -5.58 -9.40
CA LEU A 97 8.36 -4.50 -10.13
C LEU A 97 6.89 -4.41 -9.71
N PRO A 98 6.24 -3.24 -9.86
CA PRO A 98 4.79 -3.14 -9.73
C PRO A 98 4.09 -4.14 -10.66
N SER A 99 3.09 -4.84 -10.13
CA SER A 99 2.33 -5.80 -10.91
C SER A 99 1.51 -5.10 -12.01
N SER A 100 1.44 -5.71 -13.18
CA SER A 100 0.63 -5.18 -14.29
C SER A 100 -0.84 -5.02 -13.89
N HIS A 101 -1.34 -5.97 -13.09
CA HIS A 101 -2.71 -5.92 -12.57
C HIS A 101 -2.98 -4.68 -11.71
N ALA A 102 -2.08 -4.36 -10.77
CA ALA A 102 -2.26 -3.20 -9.91
C ALA A 102 -2.15 -1.87 -10.70
N LEU A 103 -1.26 -1.79 -11.69
CA LEU A 103 -1.16 -0.63 -12.56
C LEU A 103 -2.39 -0.44 -13.45
N SER A 104 -2.84 -1.49 -14.14
CA SER A 104 -4.07 -1.44 -14.94
C SER A 104 -5.28 -1.09 -14.10
N TYR A 105 -5.33 -1.57 -12.86
CA TYR A 105 -6.39 -1.20 -11.91
C TYR A 105 -6.38 0.30 -11.60
N VAL A 106 -5.21 0.87 -11.24
CA VAL A 106 -5.08 2.32 -10.98
C VAL A 106 -5.46 3.14 -12.21
N SER A 107 -4.95 2.78 -13.40
CA SER A 107 -5.28 3.43 -14.67
C SER A 107 -6.80 3.42 -14.93
N ALA A 108 -7.44 2.26 -14.78
CA ALA A 108 -8.89 2.14 -14.95
C ALA A 108 -9.70 2.99 -13.97
N ARG A 109 -9.30 3.06 -12.69
CA ARG A 109 -10.00 3.90 -11.69
C ARG A 109 -9.81 5.39 -11.97
N LEU A 110 -8.62 5.82 -12.42
CA LEU A 110 -8.36 7.21 -12.81
C LEU A 110 -9.19 7.63 -14.02
N MET A 111 -9.28 6.76 -15.03
CA MET A 111 -10.16 6.96 -16.19
C MET A 111 -11.64 7.06 -15.79
N GLU A 112 -12.12 6.16 -14.93
CA GLU A 112 -13.52 6.17 -14.47
C GLU A 112 -13.87 7.45 -13.69
N LEU A 113 -12.93 7.97 -12.90
CA LEU A 113 -13.08 9.23 -12.19
C LEU A 113 -12.91 10.47 -13.09
N GLY A 114 -12.39 10.31 -14.30
CA GLY A 114 -12.06 11.42 -15.20
C GLY A 114 -10.95 12.33 -14.66
N THR A 115 -10.04 11.79 -13.85
CA THR A 115 -8.99 12.55 -13.16
C THR A 115 -7.59 12.12 -13.58
N ASP A 116 -6.67 13.08 -13.68
CA ASP A 116 -5.23 12.86 -13.89
C ASP A 116 -4.89 12.04 -15.14
N MET A 117 -5.44 12.47 -16.30
CA MET A 117 -5.16 11.85 -17.60
C MET A 117 -3.66 11.72 -17.94
N PRO A 118 -2.78 12.70 -17.62
CA PRO A 118 -1.34 12.52 -17.84
C PRO A 118 -0.77 11.31 -17.08
N LEU A 119 -1.28 11.01 -15.88
CA LEU A 119 -0.87 9.84 -15.12
C LEU A 119 -1.42 8.55 -15.74
N VAL A 120 -2.65 8.56 -16.26
CA VAL A 120 -3.22 7.43 -17.03
C VAL A 120 -2.33 7.09 -18.22
N ASP A 121 -2.02 8.07 -19.06
CA ASP A 121 -1.18 7.90 -20.25
C ASP A 121 0.20 7.34 -19.86
N ALA A 122 0.80 7.87 -18.78
CA ALA A 122 2.10 7.41 -18.30
C ALA A 122 2.08 5.98 -17.74
N ILE A 123 0.97 5.55 -17.11
CA ILE A 123 0.78 4.16 -16.66
C ILE A 123 0.67 3.24 -17.89
N ASP A 124 -0.12 3.61 -18.88
CA ASP A 124 -0.31 2.81 -20.10
C ASP A 124 1.00 2.70 -20.90
N ASP A 125 1.77 3.78 -21.01
CA ASP A 125 3.11 3.76 -21.62
C ASP A 125 4.08 2.83 -20.86
N ALA A 126 4.03 2.84 -19.52
CA ALA A 126 4.83 1.91 -18.71
C ALA A 126 4.42 0.45 -18.91
N LEU A 127 3.12 0.17 -19.07
CA LEU A 127 2.58 -1.17 -19.28
C LEU A 127 2.85 -1.73 -20.68
N TYR A 128 2.67 -0.90 -21.72
CA TYR A 128 2.54 -1.39 -23.08
C TYR A 128 3.65 -0.95 -24.03
N ARG A 129 4.38 0.12 -23.71
CA ARG A 129 5.34 0.72 -24.64
C ARG A 129 6.78 0.58 -24.20
N HIS A 130 7.05 0.86 -22.94
CA HIS A 130 8.41 1.04 -22.48
C HIS A 130 8.86 0.09 -21.38
N GLY A 131 7.91 -0.60 -20.74
CA GLY A 131 8.19 -1.39 -19.55
C GLY A 131 8.58 -0.53 -18.34
N ILE A 132 8.87 -1.21 -17.24
CA ILE A 132 9.28 -0.60 -15.97
C ILE A 132 10.77 -0.90 -15.75
N PRO A 133 11.65 0.10 -15.90
CA PRO A 133 13.06 -0.08 -15.56
C PRO A 133 13.21 -0.30 -14.04
N PRO A 134 13.97 -1.31 -13.56
CA PRO A 134 14.13 -1.57 -12.14
C PRO A 134 14.63 -0.36 -11.32
N GLU A 135 15.46 0.49 -11.94
CA GLU A 135 15.97 1.72 -11.33
C GLU A 135 14.90 2.79 -11.08
N SER A 136 13.74 2.69 -11.74
CA SER A 136 12.61 3.58 -11.47
C SER A 136 11.77 3.12 -10.27
N VAL A 137 12.06 1.94 -9.70
CA VAL A 137 11.32 1.35 -8.60
C VAL A 137 12.06 1.50 -7.28
N ARG A 138 11.31 1.84 -6.24
CA ARG A 138 11.71 1.74 -4.84
C ARG A 138 10.70 0.86 -4.11
N HIS A 139 11.17 0.12 -3.12
CA HIS A 139 10.32 -0.62 -2.20
C HIS A 139 10.01 0.19 -0.94
N LEU A 140 8.77 0.14 -0.48
CA LEU A 140 8.39 0.57 0.86
C LEU A 140 7.87 -0.62 1.65
N LEU A 141 8.53 -0.91 2.77
CA LEU A 141 8.01 -1.81 3.78
C LEU A 141 7.39 -0.97 4.89
N PHE A 142 6.06 -0.96 4.96
CA PHE A 142 5.31 -0.21 5.95
C PHE A 142 4.78 -1.15 7.05
N THR A 143 5.02 -0.81 8.31
CA THR A 143 4.54 -1.58 9.46
C THR A 143 3.65 -0.74 10.35
N PHE A 144 2.57 -1.34 10.82
CA PHE A 144 1.70 -0.80 11.85
C PHE A 144 1.63 -1.81 12.99
N SER A 145 2.26 -1.51 14.13
CA SER A 145 2.43 -2.51 15.19
C SER A 145 2.26 -2.01 16.61
N GLY A 146 1.99 -2.95 17.52
CA GLY A 146 1.86 -2.69 18.97
C GLY A 146 3.17 -2.76 19.75
N ASN A 147 4.25 -3.21 19.13
CA ASN A 147 5.61 -3.17 19.67
C ASN A 147 6.50 -2.33 18.75
N SER A 148 7.62 -1.81 19.30
CA SER A 148 8.58 -0.99 18.56
C SER A 148 9.12 -1.73 17.32
N PRO A 149 8.95 -1.17 16.11
CA PRO A 149 9.39 -1.81 14.88
C PRO A 149 10.86 -1.52 14.53
N GLN A 150 11.52 -0.58 15.22
CA GLN A 150 12.80 -0.01 14.80
C GLN A 150 13.89 -1.06 14.56
N ALA A 151 14.20 -1.90 15.55
CA ALA A 151 15.27 -2.90 15.42
C ALA A 151 14.95 -3.94 14.34
N LEU A 152 13.69 -4.37 14.26
CA LEU A 152 13.24 -5.35 13.27
C LEU A 152 13.32 -4.79 11.85
N LEU A 153 12.88 -3.54 11.63
CA LEU A 153 12.98 -2.86 10.34
C LEU A 153 14.43 -2.62 9.94
N THR A 154 15.27 -2.13 10.85
CA THR A 154 16.70 -1.93 10.57
C THR A 154 17.36 -3.24 10.14
N GLN A 155 17.11 -4.33 10.86
CA GLN A 155 17.64 -5.64 10.50
C GLN A 155 17.14 -6.10 9.12
N ALA A 156 15.85 -5.97 8.83
CA ALA A 156 15.28 -6.36 7.55
C ALA A 156 15.85 -5.56 6.37
N LEU A 157 16.07 -4.25 6.54
CA LEU A 157 16.68 -3.40 5.52
C LEU A 157 18.15 -3.75 5.29
N GLN A 158 18.92 -4.02 6.35
CA GLN A 158 20.33 -4.40 6.26
C GLN A 158 20.54 -5.79 5.65
N ALA A 159 19.59 -6.70 5.86
CA ALA A 159 19.67 -8.07 5.34
C ALA A 159 19.33 -8.17 3.85
N TYR A 160 18.84 -7.10 3.20
CA TYR A 160 18.44 -7.16 1.80
C TYR A 160 19.64 -7.09 0.84
N PRO A 161 19.87 -8.13 0.02
CA PRO A 161 21.00 -8.16 -0.91
C PRO A 161 20.63 -7.63 -2.32
N GLY A 162 19.36 -7.35 -2.57
CA GLY A 162 18.87 -7.04 -3.92
C GLY A 162 19.15 -5.60 -4.36
N PRO A 163 18.91 -5.30 -5.65
CA PRO A 163 19.30 -4.01 -6.24
C PRO A 163 18.27 -2.89 -6.01
N ILE A 164 17.04 -3.20 -5.59
CA ILE A 164 15.97 -2.20 -5.49
C ILE A 164 16.07 -1.46 -4.17
N GLY A 165 16.24 -0.13 -4.23
CA GLY A 165 16.30 0.72 -3.04
C GLY A 165 15.07 0.53 -2.13
N GLN A 166 15.28 0.63 -0.82
CA GLN A 166 14.21 0.39 0.16
C GLN A 166 14.01 1.53 1.14
N TRP A 167 12.78 1.68 1.59
CA TRP A 167 12.40 2.40 2.81
C TRP A 167 11.68 1.47 3.77
N GLY A 168 11.97 1.61 5.06
CA GLY A 168 11.23 0.98 6.14
C GLY A 168 10.57 2.04 6.99
N VAL A 169 9.25 1.96 7.15
CA VAL A 169 8.46 2.89 7.97
C VAL A 169 7.69 2.10 9.01
N GLY A 170 7.76 2.55 10.25
CA GLY A 170 7.10 1.92 11.38
C GLY A 170 6.20 2.87 12.14
N LEU A 171 4.89 2.62 12.06
CA LEU A 171 3.88 3.22 12.92
C LEU A 171 3.68 2.35 14.16
N HIS A 172 4.12 2.84 15.31
CA HIS A 172 4.00 2.15 16.59
C HIS A 172 2.83 2.72 17.40
N VAL A 173 1.92 1.85 17.87
CA VAL A 173 0.81 2.20 18.76
C VAL A 173 0.71 1.13 19.86
N ASP A 174 1.15 1.44 21.08
CA ASP A 174 1.22 0.48 22.21
C ASP A 174 -0.08 -0.33 22.40
N GLY A 175 -1.24 0.32 22.21
CA GLY A 175 -2.57 -0.28 22.29
C GLY A 175 -3.13 -0.76 20.94
N HIS A 176 -2.31 -1.25 20.01
CA HIS A 176 -2.67 -1.51 18.61
C HIS A 176 -4.05 -2.16 18.41
N ALA A 177 -4.32 -3.28 19.07
CA ALA A 177 -5.61 -3.98 18.91
C ALA A 177 -6.81 -3.15 19.42
N ALA A 178 -6.65 -2.47 20.56
CA ALA A 178 -7.67 -1.61 21.12
C ALA A 178 -7.91 -0.37 20.24
N PHE A 179 -6.84 0.20 19.70
CA PHE A 179 -6.91 1.32 18.76
C PHE A 179 -7.67 0.94 17.48
N VAL A 180 -7.30 -0.16 16.83
CA VAL A 180 -8.01 -0.67 15.65
C VAL A 180 -9.49 -0.91 15.97
N GLY A 181 -9.78 -1.53 17.13
CA GLY A 181 -11.14 -1.76 17.59
C GLY A 181 -11.95 -0.47 17.76
N ALA A 182 -11.37 0.55 18.39
CA ALA A 182 -12.02 1.83 18.61
C ALA A 182 -12.33 2.57 17.31
N VAL A 183 -11.39 2.57 16.35
CA VAL A 183 -11.60 3.19 15.03
C VAL A 183 -12.79 2.55 14.31
N TYR A 184 -12.82 1.22 14.21
CA TYR A 184 -13.92 0.56 13.52
C TYR A 184 -15.24 0.61 14.28
N ALA A 185 -15.22 0.66 15.61
CA ALA A 185 -16.44 0.91 16.39
C ALA A 185 -17.07 2.24 16.01
N GLN A 186 -16.27 3.31 15.88
CA GLN A 186 -16.74 4.61 15.43
C GLN A 186 -17.25 4.57 13.98
N VAL A 187 -16.47 3.98 13.06
CA VAL A 187 -16.87 3.85 11.64
C VAL A 187 -18.22 3.13 11.50
N ILE A 188 -18.45 2.07 12.28
CA ILE A 188 -19.70 1.32 12.27
C ILE A 188 -20.84 2.14 12.88
N ALA A 189 -20.59 2.88 13.96
CA ALA A 189 -21.59 3.76 14.55
C ALA A 189 -22.04 4.84 13.55
N ASP A 190 -21.08 5.49 12.90
CA ASP A 190 -21.34 6.53 11.88
C ASP A 190 -22.08 5.96 10.67
N ALA A 191 -21.69 4.76 10.20
CA ALA A 191 -22.37 4.10 9.07
C ALA A 191 -23.84 3.72 9.34
N ASN A 192 -24.23 3.64 10.63
CA ASN A 192 -25.60 3.38 11.05
C ASN A 192 -26.40 4.67 11.33
N GLN A 193 -25.78 5.85 11.20
CA GLN A 193 -26.39 7.18 11.36
C GLN A 193 -26.12 8.04 10.11
N PRO A 194 -26.75 7.73 8.96
CA PRO A 194 -26.48 8.39 7.68
C PRO A 194 -26.96 9.85 7.63
#